data_AF-A0A8S9RYD2-F1
#
_entry.id   AF-A0A8S9RYD2-F1
#
_cell.length_a   1.000
_cell.length_b   1.000
_cell.length_c   1.000
_cell.angle_alpha   90.00
_cell.angle_beta   90.00
_cell.angle_gamma   90.00
#
_symmetry.space_group_name_H-M   'P 1'
#
loop_
_entity.id
_entity.type
_entity.pdbx_description
1 polymer ?
#
loop_
_entity_poly.entity_id
_entity_poly.type
_entity_poly.pdbx_seq_one_letter_code
_entity_poly.pdbx_strand_id
1 'polypeptide(L)'
;MYKRKPSSTDGRVVSEIVLERMSGNDAAETAKIEVWWDMNDCPIPEGYDASRVRPSIERAFNYFGPVSITAYGDQKQTPCHVLRGLSSAGVAVAHTRSDSTRSVMYRDMVEWRGQNPPPGIILIISDQVEGDFSWDLARLQQRTRYHLFLAYSSNPCNDIFLLRYANWRWEKLLEEGGTPPLVAAGGLSFAAVFYCKSCNFNCQSVKTFRNHLSSYKHGMEDAINSPDSRLSCVTKTWAKNYPATPEHATAKIHVLWDMNDCPIPEGYDACRVCLYGLDIEIALDLQC
;
A
#
# COMPACT_ATOMS: atom_id res chain seq x y z
N MET A 1 -6.93 29.03 -23.94
CA MET A 1 -7.15 29.18 -22.49
C MET A 1 -7.85 27.92 -21.98
N TYR A 2 -7.10 26.93 -21.47
CA TYR A 2 -7.71 25.79 -20.78
C TYR A 2 -8.15 26.26 -19.39
N LYS A 3 -9.46 26.32 -19.16
CA LYS A 3 -10.03 26.59 -17.84
C LYS A 3 -9.72 25.39 -16.93
N ARG A 4 -8.91 25.60 -15.89
CA ARG A 4 -8.79 24.64 -14.77
C ARG A 4 -10.20 24.47 -14.16
N LYS A 5 -10.76 23.26 -14.21
CA LYS A 5 -11.94 22.92 -13.41
C LYS A 5 -11.56 22.98 -11.92
N PRO A 6 -12.44 23.47 -11.05
CA PRO A 6 -12.15 23.68 -9.64
C PRO A 6 -11.91 22.33 -8.93
N SER A 7 -10.98 22.31 -7.97
CA SER A 7 -10.83 21.21 -7.02
C SER A 7 -12.07 21.15 -6.13
N SER A 8 -12.99 20.24 -6.44
CA SER A 8 -14.20 20.02 -5.65
C SER A 8 -13.89 19.15 -4.43
N THR A 9 -14.22 19.64 -3.25
CA THR A 9 -14.10 18.93 -1.96
C THR A 9 -15.38 18.17 -1.58
N ASP A 10 -16.37 18.09 -2.49
CA ASP A 10 -17.63 17.39 -2.28
C ASP A 10 -17.53 15.96 -2.82
N GLY A 11 -17.59 14.94 -1.95
CA GLY A 11 -17.38 13.56 -2.36
C GLY A 11 -18.51 12.94 -3.18
N ARG A 12 -19.71 13.54 -3.23
CA ARG A 12 -20.72 13.19 -4.25
C ARG A 12 -20.26 13.54 -5.66
N VAL A 13 -19.58 14.67 -5.80
CA VAL A 13 -18.99 15.09 -7.08
C VAL A 13 -17.78 14.21 -7.40
N VAL A 14 -17.03 13.74 -6.40
CA VAL A 14 -15.92 12.80 -6.61
C VAL A 14 -16.42 11.45 -7.12
N SER A 15 -17.45 10.86 -6.52
CA SER A 15 -18.01 9.59 -6.99
C SER A 15 -18.62 9.69 -8.40
N GLU A 16 -19.29 10.80 -8.73
CA GLU A 16 -19.80 11.07 -10.07
C GLU A 16 -18.65 11.24 -11.09
N ILE A 17 -17.56 11.92 -10.73
CA ILE A 17 -16.35 12.02 -11.56
C ILE A 17 -15.67 10.66 -11.76
N VAL A 18 -15.65 9.79 -10.74
CA VAL A 18 -15.12 8.43 -10.85
C VAL A 18 -15.94 7.63 -11.86
N LEU A 19 -17.26 7.72 -11.78
CA LEU A 19 -18.19 7.08 -12.72
C LEU A 19 -18.01 7.59 -14.15
N GLU A 20 -17.94 8.91 -14.37
CA GLU A 20 -17.71 9.48 -15.70
C GLU A 20 -16.36 9.07 -16.30
N ARG A 21 -15.32 8.93 -15.47
CA ARG A 21 -13.97 8.53 -15.93
C ARG A 21 -13.82 7.02 -16.14
N MET A 22 -14.67 6.21 -15.53
CA MET A 22 -14.70 4.74 -15.68
C MET A 22 -15.69 4.27 -16.75
N SER A 23 -16.72 5.07 -17.06
CA SER A 23 -17.71 4.79 -18.10
C SER A 23 -17.05 4.68 -19.48
N GLY A 24 -17.13 3.49 -20.09
CA GLY A 24 -16.55 3.17 -21.39
C GLY A 24 -15.46 2.10 -21.37
N ASN A 25 -15.17 1.48 -20.23
CA ASN A 25 -14.18 0.42 -20.10
C ASN A 25 -14.77 -0.75 -19.27
N ASP A 26 -15.59 -1.60 -19.90
CA ASP A 26 -16.36 -2.69 -19.25
C ASP A 26 -15.52 -3.61 -18.34
N ALA A 27 -14.22 -3.76 -18.63
CA ALA A 27 -13.29 -4.54 -17.82
C ALA A 27 -12.94 -3.91 -16.46
N ALA A 28 -13.13 -2.59 -16.29
CA ALA A 28 -12.87 -1.89 -15.04
C ALA A 28 -14.05 -1.97 -14.05
N GLU A 29 -15.29 -2.11 -14.55
CA GLU A 29 -16.50 -2.15 -13.71
C GLU A 29 -16.60 -3.43 -12.85
N THR A 30 -15.90 -4.49 -13.25
CA THR A 30 -15.84 -5.77 -12.51
C THR A 30 -14.46 -6.06 -11.92
N ALA A 31 -13.50 -5.13 -12.08
CA ALA A 31 -12.12 -5.33 -11.67
C ALA A 31 -12.00 -5.46 -10.14
N LYS A 32 -11.10 -6.34 -9.69
CA LYS A 32 -10.77 -6.47 -8.27
C LYS A 32 -10.16 -5.17 -7.74
N ILE A 33 -10.68 -4.71 -6.59
CA ILE A 33 -10.17 -3.56 -5.87
C ILE A 33 -9.31 -4.06 -4.72
N GLU A 34 -8.02 -3.69 -4.72
CA GLU A 34 -7.11 -3.96 -3.61
C GLU A 34 -6.82 -2.66 -2.86
N VAL A 35 -7.05 -2.67 -1.54
CA VAL A 35 -6.92 -1.52 -0.66
C VAL A 35 -5.79 -1.74 0.33
N TRP A 36 -4.79 -0.88 0.26
CA TRP A 36 -3.63 -0.85 1.16
C TRP A 36 -3.75 0.35 2.09
N TRP A 37 -3.95 0.08 3.38
CA TRP A 37 -4.29 1.12 4.35
C TRP A 37 -3.26 1.23 5.46
N ASP A 38 -2.57 2.37 5.53
CA ASP A 38 -1.73 2.74 6.66
C ASP A 38 -2.59 3.38 7.77
N MET A 39 -2.84 2.61 8.84
CA MET A 39 -3.61 3.08 10.00
C MET A 39 -2.87 4.09 10.86
N ASN A 40 -1.55 4.23 10.72
CA ASN A 40 -0.80 5.23 11.47
C ASN A 40 -1.00 6.62 10.83
N ASP A 41 -0.95 6.70 9.50
CA ASP A 41 -1.23 7.94 8.76
C ASP A 41 -2.74 8.27 8.73
N CYS A 42 -3.58 7.28 8.50
CA CYS A 42 -5.03 7.41 8.39
C CYS A 42 -5.75 6.59 9.48
N PRO A 43 -5.69 6.98 10.76
CA PRO A 43 -6.31 6.23 11.84
C PRO A 43 -7.84 6.28 11.75
N ILE A 44 -8.51 5.33 12.38
CA ILE A 44 -9.96 5.39 12.54
C ILE A 44 -10.31 6.61 13.40
N PRO A 45 -11.20 7.52 12.95
CA PRO A 45 -11.60 8.68 13.73
C PRO A 45 -12.23 8.29 15.07
N GLU A 46 -12.06 9.15 16.07
CA GLU A 46 -12.64 8.92 17.40
C GLU A 46 -14.17 8.76 17.33
N GLY A 47 -14.69 7.74 18.01
CA GLY A 47 -16.12 7.42 18.01
C GLY A 47 -16.65 6.77 16.72
N TYR A 48 -15.83 6.59 15.69
CA TYR A 48 -16.23 5.90 14.47
C TYR A 48 -16.28 4.38 14.66
N ASP A 49 -17.36 3.73 14.21
CA ASP A 49 -17.46 2.28 14.22
C ASP A 49 -16.62 1.65 13.10
N ALA A 50 -15.53 1.00 13.49
CA ALA A 50 -14.62 0.31 12.58
C ALA A 50 -15.29 -0.73 11.67
N SER A 51 -16.45 -1.28 12.06
CA SER A 51 -17.22 -2.19 11.21
C SER A 51 -17.75 -1.54 9.92
N ARG A 52 -17.82 -0.19 9.90
CA ARG A 52 -18.32 0.60 8.77
C ARG A 52 -17.25 0.98 7.76
N VAL A 53 -15.98 0.65 7.98
CA VAL A 53 -14.87 0.99 7.06
C VAL A 53 -15.10 0.36 5.68
N ARG A 54 -15.24 -0.97 5.60
CA ARG A 54 -15.49 -1.66 4.32
C ARG A 54 -16.74 -1.12 3.61
N PRO A 55 -17.93 -1.04 4.25
CA PRO A 55 -19.11 -0.49 3.61
C PRO A 55 -18.95 0.94 3.09
N SER A 56 -18.10 1.76 3.72
CA SER A 56 -17.85 3.13 3.27
C SER A 56 -16.97 3.16 2.03
N ILE A 57 -15.92 2.34 1.99
CA ILE A 57 -15.06 2.18 0.82
C ILE A 57 -15.84 1.57 -0.37
N GLU A 58 -16.58 0.49 -0.15
CA GLU A 58 -17.40 -0.14 -1.20
C GLU A 58 -18.40 0.83 -1.81
N ARG A 59 -19.02 1.70 -1.00
CA ARG A 59 -19.94 2.75 -1.49
C ARG A 59 -19.21 3.83 -2.29
N ALA A 60 -18.01 4.24 -1.89
CA ALA A 60 -17.23 5.23 -2.64
C ALA A 60 -16.87 4.74 -4.05
N PHE A 61 -16.72 3.43 -4.21
CA PHE A 61 -16.58 2.76 -5.50
C PHE A 61 -17.91 2.29 -6.09
N ASN A 62 -19.07 2.74 -5.58
CA ASN A 62 -20.39 2.36 -6.07
C ASN A 62 -20.57 0.84 -6.28
N TYR A 63 -19.93 0.01 -5.43
CA TYR A 63 -19.91 -1.45 -5.50
C TYR A 63 -19.27 -2.04 -6.77
N PHE A 64 -18.32 -1.33 -7.41
CA PHE A 64 -17.49 -1.90 -8.47
C PHE A 64 -16.62 -3.03 -7.94
N GLY A 65 -16.78 -4.23 -8.50
CA GLY A 65 -15.93 -5.39 -8.22
C GLY A 65 -15.83 -5.83 -6.74
N PRO A 66 -15.10 -6.93 -6.48
CA PRO A 66 -14.81 -7.36 -5.12
C PRO A 66 -13.71 -6.49 -4.48
N VAL A 67 -13.95 -6.02 -3.25
CA VAL A 67 -12.98 -5.22 -2.47
C VAL A 67 -12.21 -6.11 -1.48
N SER A 68 -10.88 -6.08 -1.58
CA SER A 68 -9.95 -6.64 -0.59
C SER A 68 -9.29 -5.49 0.17
N ILE A 69 -9.23 -5.58 1.50
CA ILE A 69 -8.70 -4.50 2.35
C ILE A 69 -7.72 -5.10 3.34
N THR A 70 -6.50 -4.54 3.37
CA THR A 70 -5.50 -4.84 4.40
C THR A 70 -5.08 -3.56 5.13
N ALA A 71 -5.29 -3.56 6.45
CA ALA A 71 -4.99 -2.45 7.35
C ALA A 71 -3.66 -2.71 8.07
N TYR A 72 -2.67 -1.86 7.83
CA TYR A 72 -1.32 -1.95 8.38
C TYR A 72 -1.14 -0.96 9.53
N GLY A 73 -0.33 -1.34 10.51
CA GLY A 73 0.09 -0.43 11.57
C GLY A 73 0.65 -1.14 12.78
N ASP A 74 0.99 -0.37 13.81
CA ASP A 74 1.36 -0.94 15.11
C ASP A 74 0.11 -1.39 15.87
N GLN A 75 -0.32 -2.61 15.57
CA GLN A 75 -1.51 -3.21 16.18
C GLN A 75 -1.40 -3.48 17.69
N LYS A 76 -0.23 -3.27 18.33
CA LYS A 76 -0.15 -3.28 19.80
C LYS A 76 -0.95 -2.12 20.39
N GLN A 77 -0.98 -0.98 19.70
CA GLN A 77 -1.60 0.27 20.14
C GLN A 77 -3.08 0.36 19.75
N THR A 78 -3.50 -0.34 18.69
CA THR A 78 -4.91 -0.38 18.26
C THR A 78 -5.78 -0.97 19.37
N PRO A 79 -6.98 -0.42 19.70
CA PRO A 79 -7.89 -1.02 20.67
C PRO A 79 -8.56 -2.34 20.21
N CYS A 80 -8.91 -3.25 21.14
CA CYS A 80 -9.57 -4.52 20.80
C CYS A 80 -10.93 -4.37 20.10
N HIS A 81 -11.71 -3.35 20.46
CA HIS A 81 -13.01 -3.13 19.84
C HIS A 81 -12.85 -2.70 18.38
N VAL A 82 -11.82 -1.90 18.06
CA VAL A 82 -11.45 -1.55 16.67
C VAL A 82 -11.07 -2.81 15.89
N LEU A 83 -10.16 -3.64 16.41
CA LEU A 83 -9.76 -4.88 15.73
C LEU A 83 -10.94 -5.82 15.46
N ARG A 84 -11.89 -5.89 16.39
CA ARG A 84 -13.11 -6.69 16.22
C ARG A 84 -14.02 -6.10 15.15
N GLY A 85 -14.20 -4.78 15.13
CA GLY A 85 -14.97 -4.09 14.09
C GLY A 85 -14.38 -4.34 12.71
N LEU A 86 -13.07 -4.14 12.54
CA LEU A 86 -12.35 -4.43 11.29
C LEU A 86 -12.52 -5.89 10.86
N SER A 87 -12.33 -6.84 11.79
CA SER A 87 -12.49 -8.26 11.50
C SER A 87 -13.92 -8.63 11.10
N SER A 88 -14.93 -8.06 11.76
CA SER A 88 -16.34 -8.28 11.41
C SER A 88 -16.69 -7.71 10.03
N ALA A 89 -15.98 -6.66 9.62
CA ALA A 89 -16.08 -6.07 8.30
C ALA A 89 -15.22 -6.80 7.25
N GLY A 90 -14.60 -7.94 7.56
CA GLY A 90 -13.76 -8.66 6.59
C GLY A 90 -12.51 -7.88 6.17
N VAL A 91 -11.99 -7.00 7.03
CA VAL A 91 -10.74 -6.26 6.81
C VAL A 91 -9.59 -7.07 7.40
N ALA A 92 -8.61 -7.44 6.57
CA ALA A 92 -7.37 -8.04 7.05
C ALA A 92 -6.57 -7.02 7.84
N VAL A 93 -5.89 -7.46 8.91
CA VAL A 93 -5.12 -6.57 9.78
C VAL A 93 -3.69 -7.06 9.86
N ALA A 94 -2.73 -6.24 9.44
CA ALA A 94 -1.31 -6.53 9.49
C ALA A 94 -0.63 -5.72 10.61
N HIS A 95 -0.08 -6.43 11.59
CA HIS A 95 0.88 -5.85 12.51
C HIS A 95 2.23 -5.68 11.84
N THR A 96 2.69 -4.44 11.91
CA THR A 96 4.00 -3.97 11.49
C THR A 96 4.56 -3.10 12.60
N ARG A 97 5.88 -2.91 12.61
CA ARG A 97 6.46 -1.86 13.43
C ARG A 97 6.14 -0.51 12.79
N SER A 98 5.94 0.53 13.60
CA SER A 98 5.53 1.85 13.09
C SER A 98 6.53 2.46 12.10
N ASP A 99 7.82 2.15 12.26
CA ASP A 99 8.91 2.59 11.39
C ASP A 99 9.02 1.81 10.07
N SER A 100 8.34 0.65 9.95
CA SER A 100 8.40 -0.23 8.78
C SER A 100 7.05 -0.44 8.09
N THR A 101 5.95 0.12 8.60
CA THR A 101 4.60 0.00 8.02
C THR A 101 4.59 0.25 6.52
N ARG A 102 5.23 1.34 6.09
CA ARG A 102 5.30 1.74 4.68
C ARG A 102 6.03 0.73 3.80
N SER A 103 7.24 0.31 4.17
CA SER A 103 8.04 -0.61 3.37
C SER A 103 7.39 -1.99 3.29
N VAL A 104 6.77 -2.45 4.38
CA VAL A 104 6.03 -3.71 4.39
C VAL A 104 4.78 -3.64 3.50
N MET A 105 4.03 -2.54 3.57
CA MET A 105 2.88 -2.32 2.69
C MET A 105 3.29 -2.26 1.21
N TYR A 106 4.43 -1.64 0.90
CA TYR A 106 4.98 -1.59 -0.46
C TYR A 106 5.33 -3.00 -0.97
N ARG A 107 6.07 -3.77 -0.17
CA ARG A 107 6.48 -5.13 -0.52
C ARG A 107 5.27 -6.03 -0.79
N ASP A 108 4.26 -6.00 0.08
CA ASP A 108 3.04 -6.78 -0.12
C ASP A 108 2.31 -6.38 -1.43
N MET A 109 2.30 -5.08 -1.77
CA MET A 109 1.75 -4.60 -3.04
C MET A 109 2.53 -5.11 -4.25
N VAL A 110 3.87 -5.11 -4.20
CA VAL A 110 4.73 -5.67 -5.25
C VAL A 110 4.42 -7.15 -5.46
N GLU A 111 4.38 -7.93 -4.38
CA GLU A 111 4.07 -9.36 -4.41
C GLU A 111 2.68 -9.64 -4.99
N TRP A 112 1.67 -8.90 -4.51
CA TRP A 112 0.29 -9.04 -4.98
C TRP A 112 0.16 -8.79 -6.49
N ARG A 113 0.87 -7.78 -7.02
CA ARG A 113 0.83 -7.46 -8.46
C ARG A 113 1.39 -8.59 -9.32
N GLY A 114 2.38 -9.32 -8.83
CA GLY A 114 2.91 -10.52 -9.51
C GLY A 114 1.83 -11.58 -9.77
N GLN A 115 0.81 -11.63 -8.91
CA GLN A 115 -0.28 -12.62 -8.98
C GLN A 115 -1.60 -12.07 -9.54
N ASN A 116 -1.72 -10.76 -9.73
CA ASN A 116 -2.98 -10.10 -10.11
C ASN A 116 -2.78 -9.15 -11.29
N PRO A 117 -2.49 -9.63 -12.52
CA PRO A 117 -2.19 -8.76 -13.66
C PRO A 117 -3.36 -7.82 -14.02
N PRO A 118 -3.10 -6.70 -14.70
CA PRO A 118 -4.15 -5.75 -15.12
C PRO A 118 -5.21 -6.38 -16.02
N PRO A 119 -6.46 -5.86 -16.00
CA PRO A 119 -6.93 -4.67 -15.30
C PRO A 119 -7.21 -4.91 -13.80
N GLY A 120 -6.93 -3.90 -12.98
CA GLY A 120 -7.18 -3.93 -11.54
C GLY A 120 -7.29 -2.51 -10.99
N ILE A 121 -7.85 -2.38 -9.79
CA ILE A 121 -7.97 -1.09 -9.10
C ILE A 121 -7.14 -1.16 -7.82
N ILE A 122 -6.33 -0.14 -7.58
CA ILE A 122 -5.53 -0.01 -6.36
C ILE A 122 -5.97 1.27 -5.64
N LEU A 123 -6.42 1.13 -4.39
CA LEU A 123 -6.61 2.25 -3.47
C LEU A 123 -5.51 2.23 -2.42
N ILE A 124 -4.80 3.34 -2.30
CA ILE A 124 -3.84 3.56 -1.22
C ILE A 124 -4.47 4.53 -0.22
N ILE A 125 -4.42 4.20 1.06
CA ILE A 125 -4.90 5.05 2.15
C ILE A 125 -3.68 5.37 3.04
N SER A 126 -3.04 6.52 2.79
CA SER A 126 -1.82 6.96 3.48
C SER A 126 -1.55 8.43 3.15
N ASP A 127 -0.91 9.15 4.08
CA ASP A 127 -0.44 10.53 3.88
C ASP A 127 0.91 10.55 3.14
N GLN A 128 1.62 9.43 3.10
CA GLN A 128 3.02 9.33 2.68
C GLN A 128 3.19 8.40 1.47
N VAL A 129 2.65 8.83 0.33
CA VAL A 129 2.82 8.16 -0.97
C VAL A 129 4.07 8.67 -1.73
N GLU A 130 4.63 9.80 -1.31
CA GLU A 130 5.85 10.36 -1.91
C GLU A 130 7.09 9.53 -1.55
N GLY A 131 7.94 9.25 -2.55
CA GLY A 131 9.19 8.50 -2.40
C GLY A 131 9.17 7.17 -3.17
N ASP A 132 9.39 6.06 -2.47
CA ASP A 132 9.55 4.75 -3.11
C ASP A 132 8.26 4.27 -3.81
N PHE A 133 7.10 4.61 -3.23
CA PHE A 133 5.80 4.35 -3.85
C PHE A 133 5.60 5.16 -5.14
N SER A 134 5.90 6.46 -5.13
CA SER A 134 5.58 7.34 -6.26
C SER A 134 6.27 6.96 -7.57
N TRP A 135 7.54 6.57 -7.51
CA TRP A 135 8.28 6.20 -8.73
C TRP A 135 7.82 4.87 -9.32
N ASP A 136 7.64 3.86 -8.47
CA ASP A 136 7.18 2.55 -8.93
C ASP A 136 5.74 2.61 -9.43
N LEU A 137 4.85 3.31 -8.72
CA LEU A 137 3.47 3.51 -9.15
C LEU A 137 3.38 4.33 -10.43
N ALA A 138 4.18 5.38 -10.61
CA ALA A 138 4.21 6.15 -11.85
C ALA A 138 4.66 5.28 -13.04
N ARG A 139 5.69 4.43 -12.84
CA ARG A 139 6.12 3.44 -13.84
C ARG A 139 5.03 2.42 -14.13
N LEU A 140 4.33 1.96 -13.09
CA LEU A 140 3.21 1.04 -13.21
C LEU A 140 2.12 1.64 -14.10
N GLN A 141 1.72 2.88 -13.87
CA GLN A 141 0.69 3.56 -14.67
C GLN A 141 1.07 3.70 -16.14
N GLN A 142 2.35 3.87 -16.47
CA GLN A 142 2.81 3.96 -17.86
C GLN A 142 2.79 2.59 -18.56
N ARG A 143 3.03 1.50 -17.83
CA ARG A 143 3.19 0.14 -18.39
C ARG A 143 1.92 -0.70 -18.32
N THR A 144 0.99 -0.35 -17.44
CA THR A 144 -0.15 -1.20 -17.07
C THR A 144 -1.43 -0.40 -16.90
N ARG A 145 -2.58 -1.08 -16.96
CA ARG A 145 -3.92 -0.47 -16.85
C ARG A 145 -4.48 -0.48 -15.42
N TYR A 146 -3.65 -0.38 -14.39
CA TYR A 146 -4.20 -0.20 -13.03
C TYR A 146 -4.77 1.21 -12.88
N HIS A 147 -5.99 1.29 -12.35
CA HIS A 147 -6.55 2.56 -11.91
C HIS A 147 -6.10 2.83 -10.46
N LEU A 148 -5.38 3.93 -10.26
CA LEU A 148 -4.87 4.33 -8.96
C LEU A 148 -5.76 5.38 -8.29
N PHE A 149 -6.10 5.11 -7.03
CA PHE A 149 -6.88 5.97 -6.16
C PHE A 149 -6.13 6.23 -4.86
N LEU A 150 -6.43 7.36 -4.21
CA LEU A 150 -5.76 7.78 -2.98
C LEU A 150 -6.76 8.29 -1.94
N ALA A 151 -6.63 7.86 -0.69
CA ALA A 151 -7.23 8.55 0.44
C ALA A 151 -6.15 8.99 1.43
N TYR A 152 -6.36 10.14 2.08
CA TYR A 152 -5.38 10.78 2.94
C TYR A 152 -6.06 11.54 4.07
N SER A 153 -5.43 11.60 5.24
CA SER A 153 -5.88 12.38 6.41
C SER A 153 -5.42 13.84 6.29
N SER A 154 -4.12 14.05 6.09
CA SER A 154 -3.50 15.35 5.86
C SER A 154 -3.19 15.52 4.38
N ASN A 155 -3.39 16.72 3.82
CA ASN A 155 -3.19 16.95 2.39
C ASN A 155 -1.79 16.47 1.96
N PRO A 156 -1.68 15.47 1.08
CA PRO A 156 -0.39 14.96 0.66
C PRO A 156 0.36 16.09 -0.04
N CYS A 157 1.69 16.08 0.09
CA CYS A 157 2.53 16.92 -0.76
C CYS A 157 2.12 16.69 -2.22
N ASN A 158 2.06 17.75 -3.03
CA ASN A 158 1.62 17.66 -4.42
C ASN A 158 2.60 16.80 -5.22
N ASP A 159 2.36 15.49 -5.25
CA ASP A 159 3.11 14.58 -6.10
C ASP A 159 2.70 14.81 -7.56
N ILE A 160 3.65 15.32 -8.34
CA ILE A 160 3.48 15.72 -9.74
C ILE A 160 3.48 14.49 -10.67
N PHE A 161 3.97 13.34 -10.19
CA PHE A 161 4.25 12.18 -11.05
C PHE A 161 3.13 11.13 -11.09
N LEU A 162 2.22 11.13 -10.12
CA LEU A 162 1.12 10.16 -10.05
C LEU A 162 -0.19 10.68 -10.63
N LEU A 163 -0.73 9.98 -11.63
CA LEU A 163 -2.04 10.27 -12.19
C LEU A 163 -3.15 9.62 -11.36
N ARG A 164 -3.72 10.32 -10.39
CA ARG A 164 -4.82 9.78 -9.57
C ARG A 164 -6.16 9.89 -10.32
N TYR A 165 -6.92 8.80 -10.40
CA TYR A 165 -8.27 8.81 -10.97
C TYR A 165 -9.23 9.62 -10.10
N ALA A 166 -9.13 9.43 -8.78
CA ALA A 166 -9.76 10.28 -7.78
C ALA A 166 -8.96 10.22 -6.46
N ASN A 167 -9.26 11.16 -5.57
CA ASN A 167 -8.76 11.12 -4.21
C ASN A 167 -9.83 11.56 -3.20
N TRP A 168 -9.66 11.13 -1.96
CA TRP A 168 -10.57 11.46 -0.86
C TRP A 168 -9.80 11.94 0.37
N ARG A 169 -10.42 12.86 1.11
CA ARG A 169 -10.06 13.03 2.52
C ARG A 169 -10.60 11.84 3.30
N TRP A 170 -9.76 11.21 4.09
CA TRP A 170 -10.06 9.98 4.83
C TRP A 170 -11.32 10.11 5.69
N GLU A 171 -11.44 11.20 6.45
CA GLU A 171 -12.62 11.48 7.28
C GLU A 171 -13.90 11.56 6.44
N LYS A 172 -13.84 12.19 5.26
CA LYS A 172 -15.00 12.34 4.37
C LYS A 172 -15.39 11.03 3.71
N LEU A 173 -14.41 10.22 3.34
CA LEU A 173 -14.63 8.87 2.84
C LEU A 173 -15.43 8.01 3.85
N LEU A 174 -15.20 8.22 5.15
CA LEU A 174 -15.92 7.53 6.23
C LEU A 174 -17.28 8.17 6.59
N GLU A 175 -17.40 9.50 6.53
CA GLU A 175 -18.64 10.24 6.83
C GLU A 175 -19.77 9.97 5.83
N GLU A 176 -19.44 9.75 4.56
CA GLU A 176 -20.41 9.43 3.51
C GLU A 176 -21.14 8.09 3.73
N GLY A 177 -20.77 7.35 4.77
CA GLY A 177 -21.40 6.10 5.21
C GLY A 177 -22.80 6.22 5.82
N GLY A 178 -23.51 7.36 5.71
CA GLY A 178 -24.86 7.55 6.23
C GLY A 178 -25.86 6.50 5.70
N THR A 179 -26.52 5.81 6.64
CA THR A 179 -27.45 4.66 6.51
C THR A 179 -27.01 3.54 5.56
N PRO A 180 -26.79 2.30 6.05
CA PRO A 180 -26.55 1.16 5.16
C PRO A 180 -27.78 0.93 4.27
N PRO A 181 -27.62 0.73 2.94
CA PRO A 181 -28.67 0.11 2.15
C PRO A 181 -29.01 -1.26 2.76
N LEU A 182 -30.30 -1.59 2.80
CA LEU A 182 -30.77 -2.89 3.25
C LEU A 182 -30.25 -3.98 2.29
N VAL A 183 -29.15 -4.61 2.71
CA VAL A 183 -28.77 -6.01 2.47
C VAL A 183 -28.53 -6.44 1.01
N ALA A 184 -27.28 -6.78 0.70
CA ALA A 184 -26.96 -7.97 -0.08
C ALA A 184 -26.27 -8.98 0.86
N ALA A 185 -27.08 -9.72 1.62
CA ALA A 185 -26.67 -10.91 2.33
C ALA A 185 -26.34 -11.96 1.27
N GLY A 186 -25.09 -11.96 0.82
CA GLY A 186 -24.61 -12.79 -0.27
C GLY A 186 -23.13 -12.57 -0.62
N GLY A 187 -22.48 -11.56 -0.06
CA GLY A 187 -21.03 -11.42 -0.16
C GLY A 187 -20.32 -12.48 0.67
N LEU A 188 -19.41 -13.23 0.06
CA LEU A 188 -18.55 -14.21 0.72
C LEU A 188 -17.96 -13.61 2.00
N SER A 189 -18.40 -14.11 3.16
CA SER A 189 -17.82 -13.76 4.45
C SER A 189 -16.42 -14.38 4.53
N PHE A 190 -15.44 -13.73 3.90
CA PHE A 190 -14.04 -14.07 4.09
C PHE A 190 -13.70 -13.76 5.55
N ALA A 191 -13.37 -14.80 6.31
CA ALA A 191 -12.90 -14.64 7.68
C ALA A 191 -11.67 -13.73 7.65
N ALA A 192 -11.77 -12.54 8.23
CA ALA A 192 -10.66 -11.61 8.30
C ALA A 192 -9.46 -12.27 8.99
N VAL A 193 -8.28 -12.09 8.41
CA VAL A 193 -7.03 -12.65 8.92
C VAL A 193 -6.22 -11.53 9.57
N PHE A 194 -5.68 -11.83 10.74
CA PHE A 194 -4.68 -11.04 11.43
C PHE A 194 -3.30 -11.57 11.09
N TYR A 195 -2.41 -10.71 10.63
CA TYR A 195 -1.02 -11.01 10.30
C TYR A 195 -0.08 -10.31 11.28
N CYS A 196 1.00 -10.97 11.64
CA CYS A 196 2.17 -10.34 12.23
C CYS A 196 3.34 -10.53 11.26
N LYS A 197 3.76 -9.42 10.65
CA LYS A 197 4.72 -9.45 9.55
C LYS A 197 6.16 -9.73 10.03
N SER A 198 6.51 -9.34 11.26
CA SER A 198 7.81 -9.66 11.86
C SER A 198 7.94 -11.15 12.21
N CYS A 199 6.87 -11.79 12.67
CA CYS A 199 6.92 -13.19 13.10
C CYS A 199 6.43 -14.20 12.04
N ASN A 200 6.08 -13.73 10.83
CA ASN A 200 5.39 -14.52 9.80
C ASN A 200 4.21 -15.35 10.38
N PHE A 201 3.43 -14.72 11.26
CA PHE A 201 2.34 -15.37 11.98
C PHE A 201 0.99 -14.88 11.46
N ASN A 202 0.01 -15.77 11.37
CA ASN A 202 -1.37 -15.37 11.07
C ASN A 202 -2.40 -16.14 11.93
N CYS A 203 -3.55 -15.50 12.16
CA CYS A 203 -4.69 -16.13 12.84
C CYS A 203 -6.01 -15.41 12.52
N GLN A 204 -7.14 -15.98 12.92
CA GLN A 204 -8.47 -15.38 12.69
C GLN A 204 -9.11 -14.82 13.97
N SER A 205 -8.46 -14.99 15.13
CA SER A 205 -9.02 -14.59 16.43
C SER A 205 -8.27 -13.40 17.00
N VAL A 206 -9.01 -12.33 17.32
CA VAL A 206 -8.47 -11.16 18.03
C VAL A 206 -7.76 -11.58 19.33
N LYS A 207 -8.31 -12.56 20.06
CA LYS A 207 -7.71 -13.05 21.31
C LYS A 207 -6.36 -13.72 21.05
N THR A 208 -6.30 -14.60 20.06
CA THR A 208 -5.05 -15.28 19.69
C THR A 208 -4.00 -14.28 19.20
N PHE A 209 -4.43 -13.30 18.39
CA PHE A 209 -3.57 -12.24 17.90
C PHE A 209 -2.99 -11.40 19.04
N ARG A 210 -3.82 -11.00 20.00
CA ARG A 210 -3.36 -10.27 21.20
C ARG A 210 -2.37 -11.07 22.03
N ASN A 211 -2.68 -12.34 22.29
CA ASN A 211 -1.79 -13.21 23.03
C ASN A 211 -0.44 -13.37 22.32
N HIS A 212 -0.44 -13.43 20.98
CA HIS A 212 0.78 -13.43 20.18
C HIS A 212 1.58 -12.13 20.34
N LEU A 213 0.95 -10.97 20.13
CA LEU A 213 1.61 -9.66 20.25
C LEU A 213 2.12 -9.35 21.67
N SER A 214 1.51 -9.95 22.70
CA SER A 214 1.99 -9.85 24.09
C SER A 214 2.99 -10.95 24.47
N SER A 215 3.31 -11.88 23.56
CA SER A 215 4.22 -12.98 23.86
C SER A 215 5.67 -12.52 23.90
N TYR A 216 6.46 -13.15 24.79
CA TYR A 216 7.91 -12.92 24.86
C TYR A 216 8.60 -13.18 23.51
N LYS A 217 8.17 -14.20 22.77
CA LYS A 217 8.72 -14.53 21.43
C LYS A 217 8.55 -13.37 20.46
N HIS A 218 7.37 -12.76 20.42
CA HIS A 218 7.13 -11.60 19.57
C HIS A 218 7.98 -10.40 20.00
N GLY A 219 8.09 -10.15 21.30
CA GLY A 219 8.97 -9.10 21.83
C GLY A 219 10.45 -9.28 21.46
N MET A 220 10.94 -10.52 21.44
CA MET A 220 12.28 -10.85 20.93
C MET A 220 12.40 -10.62 19.43
N GLU A 221 11.48 -11.15 18.63
CA GLU A 221 11.52 -11.06 17.18
C GLU A 221 11.51 -9.60 16.70
N ASP A 222 10.66 -8.79 17.33
CA ASP A 222 10.60 -7.35 17.05
C ASP A 222 11.87 -6.60 17.43
N ALA A 223 12.65 -7.09 18.40
CA ALA A 223 13.93 -6.50 18.80
C ALA A 223 15.08 -6.92 17.86
N ILE A 224 15.07 -8.17 17.39
CA ILE A 224 16.08 -8.70 16.45
C ILE A 224 15.89 -8.07 15.07
N ASN A 225 14.65 -8.01 14.58
CA ASN A 225 14.32 -7.48 13.25
C ASN A 225 14.05 -5.97 13.27
N SER A 226 14.73 -5.22 14.16
CA SER A 226 14.63 -3.77 14.17
C SER A 226 15.13 -3.24 12.81
N PRO A 227 14.35 -2.42 12.09
CA PRO A 227 14.80 -1.87 10.84
C PRO A 227 16.06 -1.05 11.10
N ASP A 228 17.06 -1.21 10.24
CA ASP A 228 18.26 -0.41 10.32
C ASP A 228 17.91 1.05 9.96
N SER A 229 17.64 1.83 11.00
CA SER A 229 17.35 3.26 10.90
C SER A 229 18.48 4.04 10.21
N ARG A 230 19.69 3.47 10.11
CA ARG A 230 20.84 4.07 9.44
C ARG A 230 20.72 4.03 7.91
N LEU A 231 20.00 3.07 7.33
CA LEU A 231 19.82 3.01 5.87
C LEU A 231 18.75 4.01 5.40
N SER A 232 17.69 4.23 6.18
CA SER A 232 16.59 5.14 5.81
C SER A 232 17.02 6.59 5.60
N CYS A 233 17.97 7.10 6.40
CA CYS A 233 18.47 8.47 6.24
C CYS A 233 19.40 8.64 5.03
N VAL A 234 20.08 7.56 4.63
CA VAL A 234 21.04 7.55 3.52
C VAL A 234 20.29 7.39 2.19
N THR A 235 19.39 6.42 2.07
CA THR A 235 18.70 6.11 0.80
C THR A 235 17.66 7.16 0.38
N LYS A 236 17.04 7.89 1.32
CA LYS A 236 16.13 9.02 1.01
C LYS A 236 16.76 10.13 0.15
N THR A 237 18.09 10.21 0.11
CA THR A 237 18.81 11.22 -0.69
C THR A 237 19.44 10.67 -1.96
N TRP A 238 19.39 9.35 -2.18
CA TRP A 238 20.05 8.68 -3.32
C TRP A 238 19.33 8.90 -4.65
N ALA A 239 18.05 9.26 -4.63
CA ALA A 239 17.29 9.63 -5.83
C ALA A 239 17.62 11.05 -6.36
N LYS A 240 18.53 11.79 -5.71
CA LYS A 240 19.00 13.06 -6.28
C LYS A 240 19.97 12.75 -7.41
N ASN A 241 19.61 13.14 -8.63
CA ASN A 241 20.49 13.14 -9.79
C ASN A 241 21.70 14.04 -9.50
N TYR A 242 22.73 13.50 -8.85
CA TYR A 242 24.02 14.15 -8.79
C TYR A 242 24.54 14.19 -10.23
N PRO A 243 24.85 15.38 -10.78
CA PRO A 243 25.51 15.44 -12.08
C PRO A 243 26.79 14.62 -11.97
N ALA A 244 26.98 13.66 -12.88
CA ALA A 244 28.20 12.88 -12.93
C ALA A 244 29.36 13.84 -13.20
N THR A 245 30.08 14.24 -12.15
CA THR A 245 31.32 14.99 -12.32
C THR A 245 32.38 14.02 -12.84
N PRO A 246 33.27 14.44 -13.76
CA PRO A 246 34.32 13.58 -14.31
C PRO A 246 35.20 12.91 -13.24
N GLU A 247 35.26 13.49 -12.05
CA GLU A 247 36.00 13.01 -10.88
C GLU A 247 35.48 11.67 -10.33
N HIS A 248 34.21 11.34 -10.55
CA HIS A 248 33.58 10.11 -10.02
C HIS A 248 33.39 9.02 -11.09
N ALA A 249 33.84 9.25 -12.33
CA ALA A 249 33.69 8.29 -13.43
C ALA A 249 34.46 6.97 -13.22
N THR A 250 35.44 6.96 -12.30
CA THR A 250 36.25 5.79 -11.93
C THR A 250 35.95 5.28 -10.52
N ALA A 251 34.93 5.83 -9.84
CA ALA A 251 34.56 5.38 -8.51
C ALA A 251 33.99 3.97 -8.56
N LYS A 252 34.42 3.10 -7.64
CA LYS A 252 33.84 1.76 -7.49
C LYS A 252 32.37 1.90 -7.10
N ILE A 253 31.48 1.44 -7.97
CA ILE A 253 30.03 1.42 -7.71
C ILE A 253 29.73 0.13 -6.98
N HIS A 254 29.12 0.26 -5.80
CA HIS A 254 28.58 -0.88 -5.06
C HIS A 254 27.09 -0.98 -5.34
N VAL A 255 26.65 -2.12 -5.86
CA VAL A 255 25.24 -2.40 -6.15
C VAL A 255 24.76 -3.44 -5.13
N LEU A 256 23.80 -3.04 -4.29
CA LEU A 256 23.09 -3.93 -3.39
C LEU A 256 21.79 -4.34 -4.07
N TRP A 257 21.57 -5.64 -4.24
CA TRP A 257 20.42 -6.19 -4.95
C TRP A 257 19.72 -7.24 -4.10
N ASP A 258 18.44 -6.99 -3.80
CA ASP A 258 17.57 -8.01 -3.23
C ASP A 258 17.01 -8.89 -4.36
N MET A 259 17.53 -10.11 -4.46
CA MET A 259 17.11 -11.08 -5.47
C MET A 259 15.75 -11.74 -5.16
N ASN A 260 15.24 -11.62 -3.93
CA ASN A 260 13.92 -12.14 -3.58
C ASN A 260 12.82 -11.19 -4.08
N ASP A 261 13.03 -9.88 -3.87
CA ASP A 261 12.08 -8.86 -4.31
C ASP A 261 12.23 -8.52 -5.81
N CYS A 262 13.41 -8.76 -6.40
CA CYS A 262 13.71 -8.49 -7.82
C CYS A 262 14.47 -9.67 -8.47
N PRO A 263 13.80 -10.80 -8.75
CA PRO A 263 14.46 -11.98 -9.31
C PRO A 263 14.91 -11.77 -10.76
N ILE A 264 15.97 -12.48 -11.17
CA ILE A 264 16.45 -12.50 -12.56
C ILE A 264 15.42 -13.22 -13.43
N PRO A 265 14.90 -12.59 -14.50
CA PRO A 265 13.95 -13.25 -15.39
C PRO A 265 14.52 -14.54 -15.99
N GLU A 266 13.67 -15.56 -16.14
CA GLU A 266 14.05 -16.83 -16.77
C GLU A 266 14.63 -16.60 -18.18
N GLY A 267 15.82 -17.18 -18.43
CA GLY A 267 16.55 -17.04 -19.70
C GLY A 267 17.62 -15.92 -19.71
N TYR A 268 17.75 -15.14 -18.63
CA TYR A 268 18.86 -14.20 -18.47
C TYR A 268 20.01 -14.81 -17.66
N ASP A 269 21.23 -14.65 -18.16
CA ASP A 269 22.46 -15.04 -17.46
C ASP A 269 22.80 -14.00 -16.39
N ALA A 270 22.84 -14.43 -15.13
CA ALA A 270 23.16 -13.58 -13.97
C ALA A 270 24.52 -12.88 -14.11
N CYS A 271 25.47 -13.50 -14.80
CA CYS A 271 26.80 -12.95 -15.06
C CYS A 271 26.81 -11.89 -16.18
N ARG A 272 25.70 -11.71 -16.91
CA ARG A 272 25.57 -10.77 -18.04
C ARG A 272 24.65 -9.59 -17.74
N VAL A 273 24.17 -9.45 -16.51
CA VAL A 273 23.50 -8.22 -16.03
C VAL A 273 24.55 -7.13 -15.80
N CYS A 274 25.32 -6.81 -16.83
CA CYS A 274 26.21 -5.66 -16.87
C CYS A 274 25.46 -4.54 -17.59
N LEU A 275 25.06 -3.49 -16.85
CA LEU A 275 24.71 -2.22 -17.48
C LEU A 275 25.95 -1.74 -18.24
N TYR A 276 25.79 -1.52 -19.55
CA TYR A 276 26.85 -1.13 -20.47
C TYR A 276 27.80 -0.07 -19.87
N GLY A 277 29.07 -0.44 -19.67
CA GLY A 277 30.19 0.50 -19.58
C GLY A 277 30.76 0.83 -18.19
N LEU A 278 30.43 0.10 -17.12
CA LEU A 278 31.02 0.33 -15.79
C LEU A 278 31.55 -1.00 -15.22
N ASP A 279 32.82 -1.01 -14.81
CA ASP A 279 33.42 -2.10 -14.03
C ASP A 279 32.78 -2.11 -12.63
N ILE A 280 31.79 -2.98 -12.44
CA ILE A 280 31.08 -3.16 -11.17
C ILE A 280 31.58 -4.44 -10.50
N GLU A 281 32.16 -4.31 -9.31
CA GLU A 281 32.42 -5.44 -8.41
C GLU A 281 31.10 -5.84 -7.73
N ILE A 282 30.48 -6.92 -8.21
CA ILE A 282 29.30 -7.52 -7.56
C ILE A 282 29.79 -8.28 -6.33
N ALA A 283 29.50 -7.77 -5.13
CA ALA A 283 29.65 -8.54 -3.90
C ALA A 283 28.43 -9.45 -3.75
N LEU A 284 28.59 -10.72 -4.08
CA LEU A 284 27.66 -11.78 -3.72
C LEU A 284 27.84 -12.08 -2.23
N ASP A 285 26.97 -11.55 -1.38
CA ASP A 285 26.86 -12.07 -0.01
C ASP A 285 25.99 -13.33 -0.05
N LEU A 286 26.63 -14.46 -0.39
CA LEU A 286 26.06 -15.80 -0.24
C LEU A 286 26.06 -16.13 1.26
N GLN A 287 24.98 -15.78 1.96
CA GLN A 287 24.70 -16.40 3.26
C GLN A 287 24.04 -17.77 3.03
N CYS A 288 24.87 -18.80 3.08
CA CYS A 288 24.51 -20.10 3.65
C CYS A 288 24.82 -20.09 5.16
#